data_AF-X0QKQ5-F1
#
_entry.id   AF-X0QKQ5-F1
#
_cell.length_a   1.000
_cell.length_b   1.000
_cell.length_c   1.000
_cell.angle_alpha   90.00
_cell.angle_beta   90.00
_cell.angle_gamma   90.00
#
_symmetry.space_group_name_H-M   'P 1'
#
loop_
_entity.id
_entity.type
_entity.pdbx_description
1 polymer ?
#
loop_
_entity_poly.entity_id
_entity_poly.type
_entity_poly.pdbx_seq_one_letter_code
_entity_poly.pdbx_strand_id
1 'polypeptide(L)'
;MMLHRTIRNADAGEVIEILATDPATTRDIPNFCRHLGHELVQQETLAENVNLNVDPDEIMVAGDEDAPISATLYRYLVKKKSA
;
A
#
# COMPACT_ATOMS: atom_id res chain seq x y z
N MET A 1 0.37 5.34 -13.17
CA MET A 1 0.04 5.17 -11.74
C MET A 1 1.22 5.54 -10.85
N MET A 2 0.97 6.00 -9.62
CA MET A 2 1.99 6.48 -8.65
C MET A 2 3.11 5.45 -8.39
N LEU A 3 2.76 4.18 -8.18
CA LEU A 3 3.71 3.12 -7.85
C LEU A 3 4.75 2.89 -8.97
N HIS A 4 4.32 3.01 -10.24
CA HIS A 4 5.23 2.94 -11.39
C HIS A 4 6.24 4.10 -11.41
N ARG A 5 5.85 5.29 -10.95
CA ARG A 5 6.72 6.47 -10.94
C ARG A 5 7.78 6.34 -9.84
N THR A 6 7.38 5.93 -8.64
CA THR A 6 8.30 5.73 -7.51
C THR A 6 9.36 4.68 -7.83
N ILE A 7 8.96 3.51 -8.34
CA ILE A 7 9.90 2.43 -8.67
C ILE A 7 10.79 2.80 -9.86
N ARG A 8 10.29 3.57 -10.83
CA ARG A 8 11.13 4.06 -11.93
C ARG A 8 12.24 4.99 -11.43
N ASN A 9 11.94 5.86 -10.47
CA ASN A 9 12.89 6.85 -9.94
C ASN A 9 13.89 6.27 -8.92
N ALA A 10 13.58 5.12 -8.32
CA ALA A 10 14.49 4.45 -7.39
C ALA A 10 15.75 3.90 -8.06
N ASP A 11 16.82 3.75 -7.32
CA ASP A 11 18.06 3.16 -7.81
C ASP A 11 17.95 1.63 -7.95
N ALA A 12 18.76 1.07 -8.84
CA ALA A 12 18.86 -0.37 -8.98
C ALA A 12 19.35 -1.00 -7.68
N GLY A 13 18.62 -2.00 -7.18
CA GLY A 13 18.88 -2.67 -5.91
C GLY A 13 18.23 -2.00 -4.69
N GLU A 14 17.64 -0.82 -4.86
CA GLU A 14 16.92 -0.12 -3.79
C GLU A 14 15.64 -0.87 -3.40
N VAL A 15 15.33 -0.88 -2.11
CA VAL A 15 14.12 -1.50 -1.54
C VAL A 15 13.12 -0.42 -1.17
N ILE A 16 11.91 -0.55 -1.69
CA ILE A 16 10.83 0.40 -1.52
C ILE A 16 9.78 -0.24 -0.63
N GLU A 17 9.46 0.45 0.46
CA GLU A 17 8.38 0.09 1.35
C GLU A 17 7.06 0.68 0.85
N ILE A 18 6.06 -0.18 0.74
CA ILE A 18 4.71 0.18 0.32
C ILE A 18 3.76 -0.20 1.44
N LEU A 19 3.03 0.80 1.94
CA LEU A 19 1.92 0.63 2.88
C LEU A 19 0.62 0.84 2.12
N ALA A 20 -0.31 -0.10 2.24
CA ALA A 20 -1.59 -0.06 1.55
C ALA A 20 -2.71 -0.54 2.47
N THR A 21 -3.90 0.00 2.26
CA THR A 21 -5.12 -0.36 3.01
C THR A 21 -6.16 -1.09 2.15
N ASP A 22 -5.91 -1.19 0.84
CA ASP A 22 -6.78 -1.85 -0.12
C ASP A 22 -6.41 -3.35 -0.23
N PRO A 23 -7.35 -4.29 0.01
CA PRO A 23 -7.08 -5.72 -0.13
C PRO A 23 -6.66 -6.15 -1.54
N ALA A 24 -6.98 -5.39 -2.59
CA ALA A 24 -6.56 -5.71 -3.96
C ALA A 24 -5.02 -5.71 -4.11
N THR A 25 -4.30 -4.95 -3.29
CA THR A 25 -2.83 -4.85 -3.37
C THR A 25 -2.13 -6.17 -3.05
N THR A 26 -2.80 -7.10 -2.36
CA THR A 26 -2.31 -8.46 -2.08
C THR A 26 -2.05 -9.27 -3.34
N ARG A 27 -2.72 -8.94 -4.45
CA ARG A 27 -2.54 -9.58 -5.76
C ARG A 27 -1.79 -8.68 -6.73
N ASP A 28 -2.08 -7.38 -6.70
CA ASP A 28 -1.54 -6.43 -7.66
C ASP A 28 -0.04 -6.19 -7.49
N ILE A 29 0.46 -6.08 -6.26
CA ILE A 29 1.89 -5.85 -6.02
C ILE A 29 2.75 -7.07 -6.44
N PRO A 30 2.38 -8.32 -6.09
CA PRO A 30 3.08 -9.49 -6.61
C PRO A 30 3.05 -9.59 -8.13
N ASN A 31 1.90 -9.31 -8.75
CA ASN A 31 1.78 -9.31 -10.20
C ASN A 31 2.66 -8.22 -10.83
N PHE A 32 2.64 -7.02 -10.29
CA PHE A 32 3.49 -5.91 -10.72
C PHE A 32 4.98 -6.30 -10.69
N CYS A 33 5.44 -6.91 -9.59
CA CYS A 33 6.82 -7.37 -9.46
C CYS A 33 7.17 -8.41 -10.53
N ARG A 34 6.29 -9.41 -10.74
CA ARG A 34 6.48 -10.45 -11.77
C ARG A 34 6.53 -9.91 -13.19
N HIS A 35 5.62 -9.01 -13.55
CA HIS A 35 5.52 -8.49 -14.92
C HIS A 35 6.67 -7.53 -15.28
N LEU A 36 7.20 -6.80 -14.31
CA LEU A 36 8.27 -5.83 -14.52
C LEU A 36 9.66 -6.31 -14.08
N GLY A 37 9.76 -7.57 -13.63
CA GLY A 37 11.02 -8.20 -13.24
C GLY A 37 11.59 -7.68 -11.91
N HIS A 38 10.79 -6.98 -11.09
CA HIS A 38 11.18 -6.58 -9.75
C HIS A 38 11.03 -7.72 -8.75
N GLU A 39 11.71 -7.61 -7.62
CA GLU A 39 11.71 -8.64 -6.59
C GLU A 39 10.83 -8.21 -5.42
N LEU A 40 9.82 -9.02 -5.10
CA LEU A 40 9.05 -8.87 -3.87
C LEU A 40 9.83 -9.52 -2.73
N VAL A 41 10.42 -8.72 -1.86
CA VAL A 41 11.25 -9.17 -0.73
C VAL A 41 10.37 -9.62 0.43
N GLN A 42 9.31 -8.89 0.73
CA GLN A 42 8.43 -9.16 1.86
C GLN A 42 7.00 -8.72 1.54
N GLN A 43 6.03 -9.47 2.05
CA GLN A 43 4.61 -9.16 2.02
C GLN A 43 4.00 -9.63 3.34
N GLU A 44 3.35 -8.73 4.06
CA GLU A 44 2.72 -9.03 5.35
C GLU A 44 1.48 -8.16 5.60
N THR A 45 0.58 -8.67 6.42
CA THR A 45 -0.49 -7.88 7.02
C THR A 45 0.05 -7.32 8.33
N LEU A 46 0.26 -6.01 8.40
CA LEU A 46 0.81 -5.35 9.60
C LEU A 46 -0.23 -5.21 10.71
N ALA A 47 -1.46 -4.84 10.36
CA ALA A 47 -2.50 -4.58 11.34
C ALA A 47 -3.88 -4.77 10.71
N GLU A 48 -4.81 -5.27 11.51
CA GLU A 48 -6.23 -5.37 11.19
C GLU A 48 -6.98 -4.37 12.06
N ASN A 49 -8.04 -3.76 11.55
CA ASN A 49 -8.82 -2.75 12.28
C ASN A 49 -8.04 -1.46 12.60
N VAL A 50 -7.26 -0.98 11.63
CA VAL A 50 -6.64 0.35 11.74
C VAL A 50 -7.72 1.41 11.60
N ASN A 51 -7.90 2.22 12.64
CA ASN A 51 -8.70 3.42 12.58
C ASN A 51 -7.89 4.50 11.86
N LEU A 52 -8.19 4.72 10.59
CA LEU A 52 -7.68 5.86 9.85
C LEU A 52 -8.48 7.08 10.28
N ASN A 53 -7.94 7.87 11.20
CA ASN A 53 -8.53 9.19 11.52
C ASN A 53 -8.46 10.03 10.24
N VAL A 54 -9.57 10.08 9.50
CA VAL A 54 -9.77 11.03 8.40
C VAL A 54 -9.87 12.42 9.04
N ASP A 55 -9.12 13.36 8.46
CA ASP A 55 -8.88 14.77 8.81
C ASP A 55 -9.66 15.45 9.98
N PRO A 56 -8.96 16.15 10.91
CA PRO A 56 -9.59 16.92 12.00
C PRO A 56 -10.43 18.16 11.59
N ASP A 57 -10.51 18.50 10.29
CA ASP A 57 -11.23 19.68 9.78
C ASP A 57 -12.59 19.37 9.08
N GLU A 58 -13.06 18.11 9.05
CA GLU A 58 -14.40 17.79 8.54
C GLU A 58 -15.50 17.99 9.61
N ILE A 59 -16.42 18.93 9.37
CA ILE A 59 -17.65 19.07 10.16
C ILE A 59 -18.59 17.91 9.81
N MET A 60 -18.69 16.92 10.68
CA MET A 60 -19.64 15.82 10.55
C MET A 60 -21.09 16.35 10.65
N VAL A 61 -21.89 16.18 9.59
CA VAL A 61 -23.33 16.45 9.62
C VAL A 61 -24.02 15.23 10.23
N ALA A 62 -24.66 15.41 11.38
CA ALA A 62 -25.35 14.37 12.15
C ALA A 62 -26.40 13.64 11.30
N GLY A 63 -26.11 12.39 10.96
CA GLY A 63 -26.91 11.52 10.08
C GLY A 63 -26.24 10.16 9.94
N ASP A 64 -26.12 9.47 11.07
CA ASP A 64 -25.36 8.26 11.38
C ASP A 64 -25.37 7.13 10.33
N GLU A 65 -24.16 6.73 9.89
CA GLU A 65 -23.64 5.37 10.04
C GLU A 65 -22.10 5.46 10.23
N ASP A 66 -21.70 5.83 11.46
CA ASP A 66 -20.33 5.74 11.98
C ASP A 66 -19.94 4.25 12.17
N ALA A 67 -19.74 3.52 11.08
CA ALA A 67 -18.91 2.33 11.14
C ALA A 67 -17.45 2.79 11.04
N PRO A 68 -16.61 2.59 12.07
CA PRO A 68 -15.18 2.80 11.89
C PRO A 68 -14.77 1.93 10.70
N ILE A 69 -14.29 2.57 9.63
CA ILE A 69 -13.71 1.87 8.48
C ILE A 69 -12.46 1.17 8.99
N SER A 70 -12.69 -0.04 9.51
CA SER A 70 -11.65 -0.98 9.89
C SER A 70 -10.89 -1.30 8.63
N ALA A 71 -9.75 -0.64 8.47
CA ALA A 71 -8.85 -0.88 7.36
C ALA A 71 -7.79 -1.89 7.79
N THR A 72 -7.53 -2.87 6.94
CA THR A 72 -6.38 -3.76 7.11
C THR A 72 -5.16 -3.11 6.46
N LEU A 73 -4.11 -2.89 7.24
CA LEU A 73 -2.85 -2.35 6.77
C LEU A 73 -1.95 -3.47 6.27
N TYR A 74 -1.66 -3.43 4.97
CA TYR A 74 -0.70 -4.30 4.30
C TYR A 74 0.63 -3.58 4.11
N ARG A 75 1.72 -4.34 4.21
CA ARG A 75 3.07 -3.88 3.94
C ARG A 75 3.76 -4.76 2.93
N TYR A 76 4.48 -4.12 2.02
CA TYR A 76 5.26 -4.78 0.99
C TYR A 76 6.63 -4.14 0.89
N LEU A 77 7.67 -4.96 0.78
CA LEU A 77 9.02 -4.53 0.45
C LEU A 77 9.34 -4.99 -0.97
N VAL A 78 9.52 -4.04 -1.88
CA VAL A 78 9.81 -4.32 -3.28
C VAL A 78 11.21 -3.83 -3.60
N LYS A 79 12.09 -4.74 -4.00
CA LYS A 79 13.43 -4.43 -4.48
C LYS A 79 13.40 -4.22 -5.98
N LYS A 80 13.84 -3.05 -6.42
CA LYS A 80 14.04 -2.78 -7.84
C LYS A 80 15.23 -3.62 -8.33
N LYS A 81 14.99 -4.58 -9.21
CA LYS A 81 16.07 -5.17 -10.00
C LYS A 81 16.43 -4.23 -11.14
N SER A 82 17.72 -4.15 -11.47
CA SER A 82 18.17 -3.54 -12.72
C SER A 82 17.47 -4.27 -13.87
N ALA A 83 16.66 -3.52 -14.63
CA ALA A 83 16.19 -3.97 -15.93
C ALA A 83 17.34 -3.89 -16.94
#